data_AF-A0A2U2DQK0-F1
#
_entry.id   AF-A0A2U2DQK0-F1
#
_cell.length_a   1.000
_cell.length_b   1.000
_cell.length_c   1.000
_cell.angle_alpha   90.00
_cell.angle_beta   90.00
_cell.angle_gamma   90.00
#
_symmetry.space_group_name_H-M   'P 1'
#
loop_
_entity.id
_entity.type
_entity.pdbx_description
1 polymer ?
#
loop_
_entity_poly.entity_id
_entity_poly.type
_entity_poly.pdbx_seq_one_letter_code
_entity_poly.pdbx_strand_id
1 'polypeptide(L)'
;MIWWWLDQQRAKAEKAAFVTLQEEHDWLASVRTRHLADYQLCVDVEIIHAGETFKLAVIYPSTFPDTPPIVMPYGEQRLSSHQYGPGGELCLQWRPDNWDPSVTGAMMVESAYGLIAGERLSDGTSGAVPSEHRSTLAGELRFETWRLMVPEGAWRSLDGQLPEAILQIAVTMTVRRTQKVAHLTAIGATGNEIWTTPRPAPDAPGKRIGYLMRTAQNMDSLALHPGGHFNDLSNRIPELASLLAGPQLPFIVLFEQSGRRTAFDIVRKDGQPFFIPYRIIEEQELSKRSASNREAISATRVAIVGCGSIGSKIAASLARAGVRKYVLVDEDIFLTGNLVRNELDAWAIGWHKVDALADRIGQLASDTDIVVHRVELGSQTSSLMLDSVLEAIGQADLIIDATADPTSFNLCAGAARRHRKPMIWAEVFGGGIGGLVARSRPDVDPPPIEARKQIAVWCDDQATPWEFRPGPNYDAVGRDEVPFVADDADVSVIAAHATRLALDILQGGQTAFPHSAYMIGLQKAWIFEAPFDTFPIYLAPIGPWQDPRSHPDAGDIAELMAEMIDEEAS
;
A
#
# COMPACT_ATOMS: atom_id res chain seq x y z
N MET A 1 20.82 20.80 -21.16
CA MET A 1 20.39 22.21 -21.22
C MET A 1 21.31 22.98 -20.28
N ILE A 2 21.91 24.09 -20.71
CA ILE A 2 22.94 24.82 -19.94
C ILE A 2 22.25 25.96 -19.16
N TRP A 3 22.07 25.79 -17.85
CA TRP A 3 21.27 26.69 -17.03
C TRP A 3 21.79 28.14 -17.05
N TRP A 4 23.10 28.35 -17.01
CA TRP A 4 23.70 29.69 -16.92
C TRP A 4 23.63 30.49 -18.22
N TRP A 5 23.26 29.85 -19.34
CA TRP A 5 22.87 30.54 -20.58
C TRP A 5 21.44 31.06 -20.53
N LEU A 6 20.55 30.29 -19.90
CA LEU A 6 19.13 30.59 -19.79
C LEU A 6 18.87 31.62 -18.68
N ASP A 7 19.55 31.48 -17.55
CA ASP A 7 19.47 32.37 -16.40
C ASP A 7 20.81 33.09 -16.15
N GLN A 8 21.06 34.10 -16.99
CA GLN A 8 22.28 34.91 -16.90
C GLN A 8 22.32 35.77 -15.64
N GLN A 9 21.16 36.13 -15.08
CA GLN A 9 21.10 36.91 -13.84
C GLN A 9 21.57 36.05 -12.68
N ARG A 10 21.10 34.80 -12.58
CA ARG A 10 21.57 33.87 -11.56
C ARG A 10 23.06 33.58 -11.70
N ALA A 11 23.54 33.34 -12.91
CA ALA A 11 24.97 33.08 -13.14
C ALA A 11 25.87 34.25 -12.69
N LYS A 12 25.43 35.50 -12.92
CA LYS A 12 26.14 36.70 -12.44
C LYS A 12 26.07 36.81 -10.91
N ALA A 13 24.94 36.49 -10.29
CA ALA A 13 24.77 36.51 -8.84
C ALA A 13 25.69 35.48 -8.16
N GLU A 14 25.77 34.25 -8.69
CA GLU A 14 26.71 33.22 -8.20
C GLU A 14 28.15 33.71 -8.23
N LYS A 15 28.57 34.29 -9.37
CA LYS A 15 29.92 34.82 -9.52
C LYS A 15 30.20 35.97 -8.54
N ALA A 16 29.24 36.87 -8.34
CA ALA A 16 29.37 37.97 -7.38
C ALA A 16 29.48 37.46 -5.94
N ALA A 17 28.66 36.47 -5.56
CA ALA A 17 28.69 35.88 -4.21
C ALA A 17 30.06 35.27 -3.87
N PHE A 18 30.71 34.60 -4.83
CA PHE A 18 32.06 34.08 -4.64
C PHE A 18 33.12 35.18 -4.46
N VAL A 19 33.01 36.28 -5.21
CA VAL A 19 33.93 37.43 -5.07
C VAL A 19 33.77 38.04 -3.68
N THR A 20 32.53 38.30 -3.26
CA THR A 20 32.23 38.82 -1.91
C THR A 20 32.78 37.90 -0.82
N LEU A 21 32.53 36.58 -0.90
CA LEU A 21 33.05 35.62 0.08
C LEU A 21 34.58 35.64 0.17
N GLN A 22 35.28 35.76 -0.98
CA GLN A 22 36.74 35.83 -1.02
C GLN A 22 37.28 37.14 -0.43
N GLU A 23 36.58 38.26 -0.63
CA GLU A 23 36.95 39.56 -0.07
C GLU A 23 36.68 39.65 1.45
N GLU A 24 35.65 38.96 1.95
CA GLU A 24 35.25 38.97 3.36
C GLU A 24 36.07 38.00 4.24
N HIS A 25 36.71 36.99 3.64
CA HIS A 25 37.34 35.90 4.40
C HIS A 25 38.73 35.49 3.89
N ASP A 26 39.76 35.72 4.73
CA ASP A 26 41.15 35.34 4.44
C ASP A 26 41.39 33.82 4.33
N TRP A 27 40.47 32.99 4.84
CA TRP A 27 40.56 31.54 4.72
C TRP A 27 40.27 31.05 3.30
N LEU A 28 39.70 31.88 2.42
CA LEU A 28 39.45 31.55 1.03
C LEU A 28 40.54 32.15 0.13
N ALA A 29 41.62 31.40 -0.09
CA ALA A 29 42.81 31.90 -0.76
C ALA A 29 42.64 32.13 -2.28
N SER A 30 41.80 31.32 -2.93
CA SER A 30 41.65 31.34 -4.38
C SER A 30 40.23 30.92 -4.78
N VAL A 31 39.68 31.61 -5.78
CA VAL A 31 38.44 31.25 -6.46
C VAL A 31 38.69 31.32 -7.96
N ARG A 32 38.46 30.22 -8.67
CA ARG A 32 38.64 30.14 -10.12
C ARG A 32 37.47 29.47 -10.80
N THR A 33 36.74 30.22 -11.61
CA THR A 33 35.70 29.66 -12.49
C THR A 33 36.33 28.98 -13.70
N ARG A 34 35.84 27.77 -14.01
CA ARG A 34 36.15 27.04 -15.25
C ARG A 34 34.94 26.25 -15.71
N HIS A 35 35.02 25.70 -16.91
CA HIS A 35 33.99 24.79 -17.43
C HIS A 35 34.54 23.35 -17.42
N LEU A 36 33.70 22.41 -17.00
CA LEU A 36 33.90 20.98 -17.18
C LEU A 36 33.41 20.56 -18.58
N ALA A 37 33.38 19.26 -18.85
CA ALA A 37 32.73 18.72 -20.03
C ALA A 37 31.28 19.26 -20.17
N ASP A 38 30.80 19.36 -21.41
CA ASP A 38 29.45 19.85 -21.73
C ASP A 38 29.11 21.26 -21.21
N TYR A 39 30.13 22.11 -21.02
CA TYR A 39 30.00 23.47 -20.51
C TYR A 39 29.39 23.57 -19.10
N GLN A 40 29.50 22.50 -18.31
CA GLN A 40 29.08 22.50 -16.92
C GLN A 40 29.94 23.50 -16.11
N LEU A 41 29.28 24.41 -15.38
CA LEU A 41 29.96 25.43 -14.60
C LEU A 41 30.62 24.79 -13.37
N CYS A 42 31.89 25.12 -13.16
CA CYS A 42 32.66 24.66 -12.00
C CYS A 42 33.44 25.84 -11.41
N VAL A 43 33.45 25.96 -10.09
CA VAL A 43 34.27 26.94 -9.37
C VAL A 43 35.25 26.18 -8.49
N ASP A 44 36.53 26.29 -8.80
CA ASP A 44 37.59 25.73 -7.98
C ASP A 44 37.89 26.72 -6.86
N VAL A 45 38.00 26.21 -5.64
CA VAL A 45 38.33 27.00 -4.46
C VAL A 45 39.50 26.39 -3.69
N GLU A 46 40.34 27.25 -3.11
CA GLU A 46 41.39 26.84 -2.18
C GLU A 46 41.10 27.42 -0.79
N ILE A 47 40.83 26.54 0.16
CA ILE A 47 40.55 26.88 1.56
C ILE A 47 41.82 26.68 2.38
N ILE A 48 42.17 27.64 3.23
CA ILE A 48 43.28 27.55 4.17
C ILE A 48 42.74 27.42 5.59
N HIS A 49 43.15 26.37 6.29
CA HIS A 49 42.84 26.19 7.70
C HIS A 49 43.96 25.45 8.43
N ALA A 50 44.32 25.91 9.63
CA ALA A 50 45.38 25.33 10.47
C ALA A 50 46.75 25.11 9.76
N GLY A 51 47.09 25.96 8.77
CA GLY A 51 48.33 25.85 8.00
C GLY A 51 48.28 24.84 6.83
N GLU A 52 47.15 24.18 6.61
CA GLU A 52 46.91 23.28 5.47
C GLU A 52 46.05 23.97 4.40
N THR A 53 46.23 23.56 3.13
CA THR A 53 45.43 24.03 2.00
C THR A 53 44.57 22.91 1.43
N PHE A 54 43.26 23.13 1.39
CA PHE A 54 42.24 22.21 0.88
C PHE A 54 41.74 22.71 -0.46
N LYS A 55 41.92 21.91 -1.51
CA LYS A 55 41.43 22.23 -2.86
C LYS A 55 40.10 21.53 -3.09
N LEU A 56 39.05 22.30 -3.35
CA LEU A 56 37.70 21.80 -3.61
C LEU A 56 37.20 22.27 -4.98
N ALA A 57 36.33 21.48 -5.59
CA ALA A 57 35.57 21.84 -6.78
C ALA A 57 34.10 21.99 -6.39
N VAL A 58 33.50 23.13 -6.72
CA VAL A 58 32.06 23.39 -6.65
C VAL A 58 31.48 23.19 -8.04
N ILE A 59 30.79 22.08 -8.25
CA ILE A 59 30.28 21.63 -9.54
C ILE A 59 28.78 21.89 -9.60
N TYR A 60 28.35 22.74 -10.53
CA TYR A 60 26.94 23.06 -10.69
C TYR A 60 26.27 21.98 -11.55
N PRO A 61 25.24 21.28 -11.05
CA PRO A 61 24.50 20.33 -11.88
C PRO A 61 23.75 21.06 -13.00
N SER A 62 23.36 20.33 -14.05
CA SER A 62 22.55 20.88 -15.14
C SER A 62 21.15 21.33 -14.69
N THR A 63 20.70 20.84 -13.55
CA THR A 63 19.43 21.15 -12.86
C THR A 63 19.55 22.29 -11.85
N PHE A 64 20.70 22.97 -11.76
CA PHE A 64 20.80 24.19 -10.95
C PHE A 64 19.94 25.31 -11.58
N PRO A 65 19.22 26.14 -10.81
CA PRO A 65 19.24 26.30 -9.34
C PRO A 65 18.25 25.41 -8.56
N ASP A 66 17.56 24.47 -9.20
CA ASP A 66 16.59 23.59 -8.51
C ASP A 66 17.25 22.51 -7.65
N THR A 67 18.57 22.34 -7.77
CA THR A 67 19.37 21.36 -7.02
C THR A 67 20.68 21.98 -6.55
N PRO A 68 21.24 21.54 -5.41
CA PRO A 68 22.48 22.09 -4.86
C PRO A 68 23.68 21.86 -5.79
N PRO A 69 24.66 22.77 -5.81
CA PRO A 69 26.00 22.50 -6.30
C PRO A 69 26.67 21.37 -5.50
N ILE A 70 27.45 20.54 -6.18
CA ILE A 70 28.23 19.45 -5.57
C ILE A 70 29.57 19.99 -5.13
N VAL A 71 29.97 19.78 -3.87
CA VAL A 71 31.29 20.19 -3.37
C VAL A 71 32.13 18.94 -3.09
N MET A 72 33.23 18.79 -3.82
CA MET A 72 34.10 17.62 -3.71
C MET A 72 35.59 18.00 -3.70
N PRO A 73 36.45 17.22 -3.06
CA PRO A 73 37.88 17.48 -3.05
C PRO A 73 38.59 17.07 -4.33
N TYR A 74 39.78 17.62 -4.53
CA TYR A 74 40.72 17.12 -5.53
C TYR A 74 41.46 15.88 -5.03
N GLY A 75 41.48 14.83 -5.85
CA GLY A 75 42.18 13.56 -5.55
C GLY A 75 41.30 12.52 -4.86
N GLU A 76 41.90 11.36 -4.56
CA GLU A 76 41.18 10.19 -4.02
C GLU A 76 41.19 10.10 -2.49
N GLN A 77 41.78 11.08 -1.79
CA GLN A 77 41.87 11.05 -0.34
C GLN A 77 40.55 11.50 0.30
N ARG A 78 40.24 10.90 1.46
CA ARG A 78 39.12 11.32 2.29
C ARG A 78 39.52 12.54 3.11
N LEU A 79 38.78 13.64 2.97
CA LEU A 79 39.01 14.89 3.70
C LEU A 79 38.21 14.98 5.00
N SER A 80 37.05 14.31 5.07
CA SER A 80 36.10 14.45 6.17
C SER A 80 35.40 13.14 6.53
N SER A 81 34.95 13.02 7.78
CA SER A 81 34.02 11.95 8.16
C SER A 81 32.66 12.09 7.45
N HIS A 82 32.28 13.33 7.10
CA HIS A 82 31.10 13.71 6.33
C HIS A 82 31.40 13.77 4.83
N GLN A 83 31.69 12.62 4.25
CA GLN A 83 32.04 12.51 2.84
C GLN A 83 31.59 11.17 2.26
N TYR A 84 31.02 11.20 1.05
CA TYR A 84 30.61 10.02 0.30
C TYR A 84 31.82 9.30 -0.32
N GLY A 85 32.50 8.48 0.48
CA GLY A 85 33.66 7.71 0.05
C GLY A 85 34.92 8.56 -0.19
N PRO A 86 36.08 7.92 -0.45
CA PRO A 86 37.33 8.65 -0.72
C PRO A 86 37.21 9.46 -2.02
N GLY A 87 37.57 10.75 -1.99
CA GLY A 87 37.45 11.66 -3.14
C GLY A 87 36.02 12.09 -3.52
N GLY A 88 34.99 11.63 -2.81
CA GLY A 88 33.59 11.94 -3.14
C GLY A 88 33.07 13.25 -2.54
N GLU A 89 31.79 13.52 -2.76
CA GLU A 89 31.08 14.73 -2.30
C GLU A 89 31.06 14.85 -0.78
N LEU A 90 31.21 16.09 -0.29
CA LEU A 90 31.10 16.43 1.12
C LEU A 90 29.62 16.51 1.54
N CYS A 91 29.29 15.96 2.72
CA CYS A 91 27.94 16.09 3.29
C CYS A 91 27.83 17.44 4.01
N LEU A 92 27.31 18.44 3.32
CA LEU A 92 27.24 19.83 3.81
C LEU A 92 25.91 20.15 4.51
N GLN A 93 25.79 21.38 5.01
CA GLN A 93 24.58 21.92 5.64
C GLN A 93 23.41 21.96 4.65
N TRP A 94 23.69 22.38 3.43
CA TRP A 94 22.73 22.47 2.33
C TRP A 94 22.81 21.20 1.49
N ARG A 95 21.67 20.55 1.33
CA ARG A 95 21.53 19.19 0.80
C ARG A 95 20.26 19.12 -0.04
N PRO A 96 20.10 18.08 -0.88
CA PRO A 96 18.89 17.93 -1.67
C PRO A 96 17.57 17.90 -0.86
N ASP A 97 17.60 17.50 0.42
CA ASP A 97 16.41 17.42 1.29
C ASP A 97 16.02 18.74 1.96
N ASN A 98 16.90 19.75 1.96
CA ASN A 98 16.65 21.07 2.53
C ASN A 98 17.09 22.23 1.61
N TRP A 99 17.27 21.94 0.33
CA TRP A 99 17.76 22.90 -0.66
C TRP A 99 16.76 24.04 -0.88
N ASP A 100 17.26 25.27 -0.81
CA ASP A 100 16.53 26.47 -1.19
C ASP A 100 17.25 27.11 -2.37
N PRO A 101 16.58 27.37 -3.51
CA PRO A 101 17.21 27.98 -4.67
C PRO A 101 17.89 29.32 -4.40
N SER A 102 17.59 30.02 -3.30
CA SER A 102 18.29 31.25 -2.90
C SER A 102 19.72 31.01 -2.40
N VAL A 103 20.05 29.79 -1.97
CA VAL A 103 21.40 29.40 -1.51
C VAL A 103 22.38 29.40 -2.68
N THR A 104 23.56 29.98 -2.48
CA THR A 104 24.59 30.11 -3.52
C THR A 104 25.71 29.09 -3.37
N GLY A 105 26.48 28.85 -4.42
CA GLY A 105 27.70 28.05 -4.35
C GLY A 105 28.74 28.62 -3.37
N ALA A 106 28.75 29.94 -3.15
CA ALA A 106 29.57 30.56 -2.13
C ALA A 106 29.16 30.11 -0.71
N MET A 107 27.85 30.07 -0.42
CA MET A 107 27.32 29.53 0.85
C MET A 107 27.61 28.03 1.00
N MET A 108 27.67 27.26 -0.11
CA MET A 108 28.16 25.87 -0.07
C MET A 108 29.62 25.78 0.37
N VAL A 109 30.48 26.70 -0.11
CA VAL A 109 31.90 26.75 0.28
C VAL A 109 32.07 27.18 1.73
N GLU A 110 31.27 28.13 2.21
CA GLU A 110 31.24 28.49 3.63
C GLU A 110 30.84 27.29 4.51
N SER A 111 29.83 26.52 4.09
CA SER A 111 29.47 25.27 4.78
C SER A 111 30.61 24.24 4.75
N ALA A 112 31.35 24.12 3.64
CA ALA A 112 32.52 23.25 3.54
C ALA A 112 33.68 23.70 4.45
N TYR A 113 33.92 25.00 4.56
CA TYR A 113 34.88 25.56 5.53
C TYR A 113 34.46 25.24 6.96
N GLY A 114 33.20 25.47 7.32
CA GLY A 114 32.66 25.15 8.65
C GLY A 114 32.84 23.67 9.02
N LEU A 115 32.64 22.76 8.06
CA LEU A 115 32.92 21.33 8.24
C LEU A 115 34.40 21.04 8.48
N ILE A 116 35.30 21.57 7.63
CA ILE A 116 36.76 21.36 7.75
C ILE A 116 37.28 21.93 9.07
N ALA A 117 36.87 23.15 9.43
CA ALA A 117 37.29 23.83 10.63
C ALA A 117 36.73 23.18 11.90
N GLY A 118 35.50 22.66 11.83
CA GLY A 118 34.88 21.92 12.94
C GLY A 118 35.51 20.56 13.22
N GLU A 119 36.02 19.87 12.19
CA GLU A 119 36.72 18.59 12.36
C GLU A 119 38.23 18.75 12.68
N ARG A 120 38.85 19.88 12.34
CA ARG A 120 40.27 20.18 12.60
C ARG A 120 40.41 21.38 13.52
N LEU A 121 40.48 21.15 14.82
CA LEU A 121 40.62 22.23 15.79
C LEU A 121 42.02 22.85 15.69
N SER A 122 42.13 24.15 15.97
CA SER A 122 43.37 24.93 15.82
C SER A 122 44.51 24.49 16.76
N ASP A 123 44.21 23.66 17.76
CA ASP A 123 45.18 23.03 18.67
C ASP A 123 45.73 21.69 18.14
N GLY A 124 45.34 21.28 16.94
CA GLY A 124 45.76 20.03 16.30
C GLY A 124 44.92 18.81 16.69
N THR A 125 43.86 18.98 17.49
CA THR A 125 42.94 17.89 17.85
C THR A 125 41.80 17.76 16.84
N SER A 126 41.24 16.55 16.71
CA SER A 126 40.07 16.32 15.86
C SER A 126 38.78 16.65 16.59
N GLY A 127 37.99 17.57 16.05
CA GLY A 127 36.65 17.86 16.51
C GLY A 127 35.60 16.92 15.89
N ALA A 128 34.38 16.93 16.42
CA ALA A 128 33.26 16.16 15.90
C ALA A 128 32.15 17.12 15.44
N VAL A 129 31.82 17.08 14.14
CA VAL A 129 30.68 17.81 13.59
C VAL A 129 29.47 16.88 13.56
N PRO A 130 28.30 17.26 14.11
CA PRO A 130 27.09 16.43 14.08
C PRO A 130 26.65 16.10 12.65
N SER A 131 26.29 14.85 12.39
CA SER A 131 25.76 14.41 11.09
C SER A 131 24.25 14.33 11.13
N GLU A 132 23.58 15.06 10.24
CA GLU A 132 22.16 14.92 9.99
C GLU A 132 21.85 13.90 8.89
N HIS A 133 22.80 13.02 8.55
CA HIS A 133 22.59 12.00 7.53
C HIS A 133 21.49 11.02 7.97
N ARG A 134 20.26 11.28 7.53
CA ARG A 134 19.09 10.41 7.75
C ARG A 134 19.03 9.40 6.62
N SER A 135 19.65 8.24 6.80
CA SER A 135 19.41 7.13 5.88
C SER A 135 17.96 6.66 6.06
N THR A 136 17.25 6.55 4.94
CA THR A 136 16.00 5.79 4.92
C THR A 136 16.35 4.35 4.58
N LEU A 137 15.62 3.39 5.15
CA LEU A 137 15.77 1.98 4.76
C LEU A 137 15.65 1.81 3.23
N ALA A 138 14.74 2.53 2.57
CA ALA A 138 14.63 2.52 1.11
C ALA A 138 15.89 3.04 0.38
N GLY A 139 16.56 4.05 0.93
CA GLY A 139 17.84 4.55 0.43
C GLY A 139 18.96 3.52 0.55
N GLU A 140 19.06 2.84 1.69
CA GLU A 140 20.03 1.77 1.93
C GLU A 140 19.80 0.58 0.99
N LEU A 141 18.53 0.22 0.75
CA LEU A 141 18.17 -0.91 -0.09
C LEU A 141 18.28 -0.64 -1.60
N ARG A 142 18.58 0.60 -2.04
CA ARG A 142 18.53 0.98 -3.47
C ARG A 142 19.38 0.09 -4.37
N PHE A 143 20.55 -0.32 -3.89
CA PHE A 143 21.48 -1.17 -4.63
C PHE A 143 21.43 -2.64 -4.20
N GLU A 144 20.63 -2.95 -3.19
CA GLU A 144 20.44 -4.30 -2.67
C GLU A 144 19.48 -5.09 -3.57
N THR A 145 20.06 -5.99 -4.36
CA THR A 145 19.34 -6.83 -5.34
C THR A 145 18.62 -8.01 -4.69
N TRP A 146 19.17 -8.53 -3.59
CA TRP A 146 18.73 -9.75 -2.93
C TRP A 146 18.36 -9.43 -1.49
N ARG A 147 17.10 -9.69 -1.12
CA ARG A 147 16.55 -9.27 0.17
C ARG A 147 15.82 -10.42 0.83
N LEU A 148 16.00 -10.58 2.13
CA LEU A 148 15.24 -11.51 2.96
C LEU A 148 14.27 -10.70 3.83
N MET A 149 12.98 -10.82 3.56
CA MET A 149 11.93 -10.26 4.41
C MET A 149 11.64 -11.21 5.56
N VAL A 150 11.70 -10.67 6.77
CA VAL A 150 11.43 -11.37 8.02
C VAL A 150 10.23 -10.71 8.69
N PRO A 151 9.07 -11.40 8.72
CA PRO A 151 7.89 -10.88 9.40
C PRO A 151 8.10 -10.71 10.91
N GLU A 152 7.32 -9.82 11.51
CA GLU A 152 7.33 -9.61 12.96
C GLU A 152 7.07 -10.93 13.72
N GLY A 153 7.85 -11.16 14.78
CA GLY A 153 7.69 -12.31 15.66
C GLY A 153 8.43 -13.57 15.21
N ALA A 154 8.91 -13.64 13.96
CA ALA A 154 9.66 -14.79 13.46
C ALA A 154 10.87 -15.11 14.34
N TRP A 155 11.70 -14.12 14.65
CA TRP A 155 12.87 -14.31 15.51
C TRP A 155 12.53 -14.52 16.98
N ARG A 156 11.44 -13.91 17.48
CA ARG A 156 10.98 -14.13 18.86
C ARG A 156 10.56 -15.58 19.08
N SER A 157 10.03 -16.25 18.06
CA SER A 157 9.68 -17.68 18.16
C SER A 157 10.89 -18.59 18.47
N LEU A 158 12.11 -18.09 18.23
CA LEU A 158 13.36 -18.80 18.47
C LEU A 158 13.94 -18.56 19.87
N ASP A 159 13.39 -17.61 20.64
CA ASP A 159 13.90 -17.26 21.97
C ASP A 159 13.82 -18.48 22.91
N GLY A 160 14.98 -18.89 23.43
CA GLY A 160 15.11 -20.10 24.25
C GLY A 160 15.07 -21.43 23.48
N GLN A 161 14.84 -21.41 22.16
CA GLN A 161 14.70 -22.59 21.29
C GLN A 161 15.78 -22.71 20.20
N LEU A 162 16.84 -21.90 20.27
CA LEU A 162 18.04 -22.10 19.47
C LEU A 162 19.10 -22.88 20.28
N PRO A 163 19.00 -24.22 20.43
CA PRO A 163 20.13 -25.03 20.87
C PRO A 163 21.24 -24.99 19.81
N GLU A 164 22.33 -25.73 20.00
CA GLU A 164 23.34 -26.01 18.96
C GLU A 164 22.78 -26.70 17.69
N ALA A 165 21.46 -26.79 17.53
CA ALA A 165 20.79 -27.51 16.47
C ALA A 165 20.51 -26.65 15.23
N ILE A 166 20.59 -27.30 14.07
CA ILE A 166 20.18 -26.76 12.78
C ILE A 166 18.66 -26.89 12.66
N LEU A 167 17.97 -25.78 12.42
CA LEU A 167 16.53 -25.75 12.22
C LEU A 167 16.20 -25.53 10.74
N GLN A 168 15.23 -26.27 10.22
CA GLN A 168 14.74 -26.05 8.86
C GLN A 168 13.92 -24.75 8.79
N ILE A 169 14.00 -24.06 7.66
CA ILE A 169 13.11 -22.95 7.32
C ILE A 169 12.52 -23.17 5.93
N ALA A 170 11.36 -22.55 5.69
CA ALA A 170 10.80 -22.41 4.36
C ALA A 170 10.83 -20.94 3.97
N VAL A 171 11.21 -20.67 2.72
CA VAL A 171 11.12 -19.35 2.12
C VAL A 171 10.36 -19.44 0.79
N THR A 172 9.61 -18.40 0.43
CA THR A 172 9.10 -18.25 -0.94
C THR A 172 9.79 -17.09 -1.65
N MET A 173 10.01 -17.24 -2.95
CA MET A 173 10.73 -16.25 -3.74
C MET A 173 9.80 -15.45 -4.65
N THR A 174 9.93 -14.13 -4.57
CA THR A 174 9.31 -13.19 -5.52
C THR A 174 10.40 -12.50 -6.32
N VAL A 175 10.17 -12.38 -7.64
CA VAL A 175 11.14 -11.78 -8.57
C VAL A 175 10.46 -10.67 -9.34
N ARG A 176 11.06 -9.47 -9.33
CA ARG A 176 10.61 -8.34 -10.15
C ARG A 176 11.81 -7.66 -10.78
N ARG A 177 11.91 -7.76 -12.11
CA ARG A 177 13.07 -7.28 -12.89
C ARG A 177 14.37 -7.89 -12.33
N THR A 178 15.28 -7.06 -11.83
CA THR A 178 16.53 -7.50 -11.21
C THR A 178 16.37 -7.87 -9.74
N GLN A 179 15.32 -7.38 -9.07
CA GLN A 179 15.13 -7.53 -7.64
C GLN A 179 14.56 -8.91 -7.29
N LYS A 180 15.15 -9.55 -6.28
CA LYS A 180 14.76 -10.87 -5.80
C LYS A 180 14.57 -10.82 -4.30
N VAL A 181 13.36 -11.15 -3.87
CA VAL A 181 12.98 -11.07 -2.46
C VAL A 181 12.56 -12.46 -1.99
N ALA A 182 13.33 -13.02 -1.06
CA ALA A 182 12.93 -14.17 -0.28
C ALA A 182 12.05 -13.70 0.88
N HIS A 183 10.92 -14.35 1.07
CA HIS A 183 10.03 -14.14 2.21
C HIS A 183 10.13 -15.38 3.08
N LEU A 184 10.52 -15.22 4.34
CA LEU A 184 10.43 -16.31 5.30
C LEU A 184 8.95 -16.69 5.44
N THR A 185 8.63 -17.98 5.28
CA THR A 185 7.25 -18.50 5.36
C THR A 185 7.03 -19.44 6.52
N ALA A 186 8.08 -20.15 6.97
CA ALA A 186 8.01 -21.01 8.15
C ALA A 186 9.38 -21.23 8.78
N ILE A 187 9.36 -21.56 10.07
CA ILE A 187 10.49 -22.07 10.86
C ILE A 187 10.06 -23.41 11.47
N GLY A 188 10.89 -24.43 11.29
CA GLY A 188 10.62 -25.81 11.66
C GLY A 188 10.48 -26.73 10.45
N ALA A 189 10.45 -28.05 10.72
CA ALA A 189 10.22 -29.04 9.69
C ALA A 189 8.75 -28.99 9.22
N THR A 190 8.51 -29.35 7.96
CA THR A 190 7.14 -29.38 7.40
C THR A 190 6.22 -30.27 8.25
N GLY A 191 5.09 -29.72 8.70
CA GLY A 191 4.13 -30.40 9.58
C GLY A 191 4.47 -30.35 11.08
N ASN A 192 5.59 -29.75 11.45
CA ASN A 192 5.99 -29.48 12.83
C ASN A 192 6.65 -28.09 12.92
N GLU A 193 6.04 -27.12 12.24
CA GLU A 193 6.47 -25.74 12.23
C GLU A 193 6.26 -25.12 13.63
N ILE A 194 7.31 -24.52 14.18
CA ILE A 194 7.23 -23.74 15.43
C ILE A 194 6.73 -22.32 15.16
N TRP A 195 6.84 -21.87 13.91
CA TRP A 195 6.35 -20.58 13.47
C TRP A 195 6.01 -20.60 11.98
N THR A 196 4.91 -19.94 11.61
CA THR A 196 4.50 -19.73 10.22
C THR A 196 4.16 -18.27 10.00
N THR A 197 4.44 -17.76 8.81
CA THR A 197 4.17 -16.37 8.47
C THR A 197 2.68 -16.04 8.56
N PRO A 198 2.30 -15.02 9.34
CA PRO A 198 0.93 -14.51 9.34
C PRO A 198 0.54 -14.03 7.94
N ARG A 199 -0.70 -14.30 7.53
CA ARG A 199 -1.27 -13.67 6.32
C ARG A 199 -1.57 -12.19 6.60
N PRO A 200 -1.68 -11.32 5.58
CA PRO A 200 -1.39 -11.59 4.18
C PRO A 200 0.12 -11.72 3.95
N ALA A 201 0.51 -12.71 3.14
CA ALA A 201 1.89 -12.93 2.75
C ALA A 201 1.94 -13.32 1.28
N PRO A 202 3.03 -13.00 0.55
CA PRO A 202 3.18 -13.44 -0.82
C PRO A 202 3.13 -14.97 -0.89
N ASP A 203 2.23 -15.50 -1.73
CA ASP A 203 2.24 -16.90 -2.11
C ASP A 203 2.76 -17.01 -3.54
N ALA A 204 3.97 -17.56 -3.68
CA ALA A 204 4.65 -17.72 -4.95
C ALA A 204 4.98 -19.20 -5.16
N PRO A 205 4.94 -19.72 -6.40
CA PRO A 205 5.18 -21.13 -6.69
C PRO A 205 6.61 -21.58 -6.30
N GLY A 206 7.57 -20.66 -6.20
CA GLY A 206 8.95 -20.96 -5.83
C GLY A 206 9.14 -21.09 -4.32
N LYS A 207 8.79 -22.24 -3.74
CA LYS A 207 9.15 -22.59 -2.36
C LYS A 207 10.57 -23.16 -2.30
N ARG A 208 11.34 -22.72 -1.32
CA ARG A 208 12.70 -23.18 -1.09
C ARG A 208 12.92 -23.54 0.37
N ILE A 209 13.52 -24.70 0.58
CA ILE A 209 13.93 -25.14 1.91
C ILE A 209 15.28 -24.49 2.20
N GLY A 210 15.38 -23.95 3.41
CA GLY A 210 16.62 -23.46 3.96
C GLY A 210 16.85 -23.99 5.36
N TYR A 211 17.93 -23.51 5.97
CA TYR A 211 18.26 -23.82 7.34
C TYR A 211 18.69 -22.57 8.08
N LEU A 212 18.33 -22.49 9.37
CA LEU A 212 18.94 -21.57 10.31
C LEU A 212 19.83 -22.29 11.31
N MET A 213 20.94 -21.65 11.69
CA MET A 213 21.85 -22.18 12.70
C MET A 213 22.70 -21.07 13.34
N ARG A 214 23.29 -21.38 14.49
CA ARG A 214 24.31 -20.53 15.12
C ARG A 214 25.69 -20.84 14.53
N THR A 215 26.56 -19.84 14.49
CA THR A 215 27.98 -20.05 14.19
C THR A 215 28.86 -19.23 15.13
N ALA A 216 30.00 -19.80 15.50
CA ALA A 216 31.06 -19.11 16.24
C ALA A 216 32.00 -18.32 15.30
N GLN A 217 31.86 -18.49 13.98
CA GLN A 217 32.73 -17.86 12.99
C GLN A 217 32.32 -16.40 12.77
N ASN A 218 33.31 -15.51 12.63
CA ASN A 218 33.04 -14.14 12.15
C ASN A 218 32.85 -14.17 10.62
N MET A 219 31.64 -13.82 10.21
CA MET A 219 31.19 -13.87 8.82
C MET A 219 31.61 -12.65 7.99
N ASP A 220 32.32 -11.67 8.56
CA ASP A 220 32.90 -10.54 7.82
C ASP A 220 33.77 -11.01 6.64
N SER A 221 34.46 -12.14 6.81
CA SER A 221 35.28 -12.76 5.75
C SER A 221 34.46 -13.29 4.55
N LEU A 222 33.15 -13.50 4.72
CA LEU A 222 32.21 -13.89 3.68
C LEU A 222 31.39 -12.71 3.15
N ALA A 223 31.15 -11.70 4.01
CA ALA A 223 30.51 -10.44 3.63
C ALA A 223 31.39 -9.57 2.70
N LEU A 224 32.71 -9.71 2.76
CA LEU A 224 33.68 -8.99 1.91
C LEU A 224 33.85 -9.60 0.50
N HIS A 225 33.26 -10.76 0.22
CA HIS A 225 33.26 -11.34 -1.13
C HIS A 225 31.95 -11.00 -1.85
N PRO A 226 31.99 -10.29 -3.00
CA PRO A 226 30.80 -9.86 -3.76
C PRO A 226 30.10 -11.00 -4.52
N GLY A 227 29.87 -12.14 -3.84
CA GLY A 227 29.54 -13.41 -4.46
C GLY A 227 30.75 -14.02 -5.16
N GLY A 228 31.04 -15.28 -4.86
CA GLY A 228 32.24 -15.95 -5.36
C GLY A 228 32.14 -17.45 -5.29
N HIS A 229 33.04 -18.13 -6.00
CA HIS A 229 33.24 -19.57 -5.89
C HIS A 229 33.96 -19.86 -4.58
N PHE A 230 33.38 -20.69 -3.72
CA PHE A 230 34.01 -21.12 -2.47
C PHE A 230 34.30 -22.61 -2.52
N ASN A 231 35.56 -22.95 -2.78
CA ASN A 231 36.03 -24.34 -2.79
C ASN A 231 36.30 -24.88 -1.37
N ASP A 232 36.43 -24.01 -0.35
CA ASP A 232 36.81 -24.34 1.04
C ASP A 232 35.70 -24.04 2.07
N LEU A 233 34.47 -23.79 1.63
CA LEU A 233 33.37 -23.36 2.50
C LEU A 233 33.14 -24.29 3.68
N SER A 234 33.12 -25.60 3.43
CA SER A 234 32.95 -26.63 4.47
C SER A 234 34.10 -26.64 5.47
N ASN A 235 35.26 -26.09 5.13
CA ASN A 235 36.39 -25.95 6.05
C ASN A 235 36.27 -24.68 6.89
N ARG A 236 35.71 -23.61 6.33
CA ARG A 236 35.48 -22.34 7.02
C ARG A 236 34.27 -22.38 7.95
N ILE A 237 33.22 -23.09 7.57
CA ILE A 237 32.01 -23.32 8.36
C ILE A 237 31.70 -24.82 8.33
N PRO A 238 32.38 -25.62 9.17
CA PRO A 238 32.17 -27.07 9.26
C PRO A 238 30.71 -27.48 9.44
N GLU A 239 29.92 -26.64 10.12
CA GLU A 239 28.49 -26.83 10.36
C GLU A 239 27.67 -26.91 9.07
N LEU A 240 28.17 -26.34 7.96
CA LEU A 240 27.51 -26.39 6.64
C LEU A 240 27.89 -27.62 5.82
N ALA A 241 28.95 -28.35 6.17
CA ALA A 241 29.50 -29.41 5.33
C ALA A 241 28.46 -30.49 4.97
N SER A 242 27.65 -30.92 5.94
CA SER A 242 26.60 -31.91 5.73
C SER A 242 25.46 -31.40 4.83
N LEU A 243 25.11 -30.12 4.94
CA LEU A 243 24.07 -29.49 4.13
C LEU A 243 24.51 -29.28 2.68
N LEU A 244 25.79 -28.98 2.46
CA LEU A 244 26.38 -28.76 1.14
C LEU A 244 26.55 -30.04 0.33
N ALA A 245 26.67 -31.19 1.02
CA ALA A 245 26.74 -32.51 0.39
C ALA A 245 25.38 -32.98 -0.18
N GLY A 246 24.30 -32.27 0.14
CA GLY A 246 22.95 -32.58 -0.35
C GLY A 246 22.77 -32.33 -1.86
N PRO A 247 21.76 -32.96 -2.49
CA PRO A 247 21.45 -32.78 -3.91
C PRO A 247 20.92 -31.38 -4.23
N GLN A 248 20.31 -30.69 -3.27
CA GLN A 248 19.84 -29.31 -3.38
C GLN A 248 20.63 -28.43 -2.42
N LEU A 249 21.18 -27.33 -2.94
CA LEU A 249 21.90 -26.36 -2.13
C LEU A 249 20.91 -25.45 -1.39
N PRO A 250 21.05 -25.30 -0.06
CA PRO A 250 20.05 -24.65 0.76
C PRO A 250 20.14 -23.12 0.72
N PHE A 251 19.04 -22.50 1.11
CA PHE A 251 19.09 -21.14 1.66
C PHE A 251 19.55 -21.21 3.12
N ILE A 252 20.39 -20.29 3.58
CA ILE A 252 20.96 -20.34 4.94
C ILE A 252 20.79 -19.00 5.63
N VAL A 253 20.40 -19.05 6.90
CA VAL A 253 20.45 -17.91 7.84
C VAL A 253 21.37 -18.28 9.01
N LEU A 254 22.40 -17.49 9.22
CA LEU A 254 23.39 -17.70 10.28
C LEU A 254 23.20 -16.65 11.38
N PHE A 255 23.19 -17.12 12.63
CA PHE A 255 23.19 -16.31 13.82
C PHE A 255 24.59 -16.32 14.44
N GLU A 256 25.30 -15.20 14.33
CA GLU A 256 26.64 -15.03 14.88
C GLU A 256 26.60 -14.78 16.39
N GLN A 257 27.68 -15.10 17.10
CA GLN A 257 27.82 -14.81 18.54
C GLN A 257 27.75 -13.32 18.86
N SER A 258 28.11 -12.46 17.91
CA SER A 258 27.99 -10.99 18.01
C SER A 258 26.54 -10.49 18.06
N GLY A 259 25.57 -11.37 17.80
CA GLY A 259 24.16 -11.01 17.61
C GLY A 259 23.82 -10.62 16.17
N ARG A 260 24.82 -10.55 15.27
CA ARG A 260 24.61 -10.31 13.84
C ARG A 260 23.94 -11.51 13.18
N ARG A 261 23.05 -11.22 12.22
CA ARG A 261 22.41 -12.21 11.36
C ARG A 261 22.89 -12.03 9.93
N THR A 262 23.26 -13.12 9.27
CA THR A 262 23.64 -13.11 7.86
C THR A 262 22.83 -14.14 7.08
N ALA A 263 22.38 -13.78 5.88
CA ALA A 263 21.58 -14.65 5.04
C ALA A 263 22.23 -14.83 3.67
N PHE A 264 22.27 -16.07 3.20
CA PHE A 264 22.83 -16.40 1.90
C PHE A 264 21.99 -17.45 1.21
N ASP A 265 21.89 -17.29 -0.09
CA ASP A 265 21.47 -18.33 -1.00
C ASP A 265 22.72 -18.99 -1.59
N ILE A 266 22.77 -20.32 -1.56
CA ILE A 266 23.81 -21.08 -2.24
C ILE A 266 23.23 -21.72 -3.51
N VAL A 267 23.80 -21.38 -4.66
CA VAL A 267 23.46 -21.97 -5.95
C VAL A 267 24.68 -22.61 -6.59
N ARG A 268 24.48 -23.49 -7.58
CA ARG A 268 25.59 -23.99 -8.40
C ARG A 268 25.85 -23.04 -9.56
N LYS A 269 27.09 -22.57 -9.69
CA LYS A 269 27.59 -21.83 -10.85
C LYS A 269 28.86 -22.52 -11.34
N ASP A 270 28.88 -22.93 -12.60
CA ASP A 270 30.01 -23.65 -13.22
C ASP A 270 30.44 -24.90 -12.43
N GLY A 271 29.46 -25.63 -11.88
CA GLY A 271 29.68 -26.84 -11.07
C GLY A 271 30.12 -26.60 -9.63
N GLN A 272 30.37 -25.35 -9.23
CA GLN A 272 30.84 -24.97 -7.89
C GLN A 272 29.75 -24.24 -7.08
N PRO A 273 29.76 -24.31 -5.74
CA PRO A 273 28.92 -23.48 -4.89
C PRO A 273 29.23 -21.99 -5.10
N PHE A 274 28.18 -21.20 -5.34
CA PHE A 274 28.24 -19.76 -5.50
C PHE A 274 27.31 -19.09 -4.50
N PHE A 275 27.85 -18.12 -3.78
CA PHE A 275 27.16 -17.39 -2.73
C PHE A 275 26.46 -16.16 -3.24
N ILE A 276 25.22 -16.00 -2.82
CA ILE A 276 24.43 -14.82 -3.07
C ILE A 276 24.03 -14.25 -1.70
N PRO A 277 24.63 -13.14 -1.24
CA PRO A 277 24.27 -12.52 0.03
C PRO A 277 22.89 -11.87 -0.06
N TYR A 278 22.12 -11.95 1.02
CA TYR A 278 20.81 -11.32 1.16
C TYR A 278 20.86 -10.27 2.27
N ARG A 279 20.35 -9.07 1.96
CA ARG A 279 20.08 -8.06 2.97
C ARG A 279 18.83 -8.46 3.75
N ILE A 280 18.99 -8.74 5.05
CA ILE A 280 17.89 -9.06 5.96
C ILE A 280 17.13 -7.78 6.31
N ILE A 281 15.80 -7.82 6.25
CA ILE A 281 14.89 -6.72 6.57
C ILE A 281 13.84 -7.26 7.56
N GLU A 282 13.77 -6.65 8.75
CA GLU A 282 12.85 -7.06 9.82
C GLU A 282 11.64 -6.13 9.87
N GLU A 283 10.43 -6.68 9.81
CA GLU A 283 9.20 -5.90 9.65
C GLU A 283 8.85 -5.04 10.89
N GLN A 284 9.38 -5.36 12.06
CA GLN A 284 9.28 -4.51 13.26
C GLN A 284 9.87 -3.10 13.04
N GLU A 285 10.86 -2.96 12.13
CA GLU A 285 11.40 -1.66 11.76
C GLU A 285 10.43 -0.85 10.89
N LEU A 286 9.48 -1.53 10.23
CA LEU A 286 8.47 -0.97 9.31
C LEU A 286 7.12 -0.70 9.99
N SER A 287 6.77 -1.46 11.04
CA SER A 287 5.42 -1.49 11.63
C SER A 287 5.01 -0.22 12.39
N LYS A 288 5.92 0.73 12.61
CA LYS A 288 5.66 2.03 13.29
C LYS A 288 4.61 2.93 12.62
N ARG A 289 4.09 2.55 11.45
CA ARG A 289 3.07 3.32 10.68
C ARG A 289 1.68 2.67 10.60
N SER A 290 1.47 1.50 11.20
CA SER A 290 0.21 0.75 11.04
C SER A 290 -0.65 0.75 12.32
N ALA A 291 -1.11 1.92 12.75
CA ALA A 291 -2.12 2.05 13.80
C ALA A 291 -3.38 2.71 13.23
N SER A 292 -4.25 1.91 12.61
CA SER A 292 -5.66 2.26 12.52
C SER A 292 -6.45 1.38 13.50
N ASN A 293 -7.58 1.89 13.98
CA ASN A 293 -8.46 1.31 15.00
C ASN A 293 -9.17 0.03 14.53
N ARG A 294 -8.39 -0.97 14.09
CA ARG A 294 -8.82 -2.15 13.31
C ARG A 294 -9.61 -3.16 14.13
N GLU A 295 -9.39 -3.21 15.45
CA GLU A 295 -9.97 -4.27 16.30
C GLU A 295 -11.50 -4.15 16.40
N ALA A 296 -12.02 -2.92 16.52
CA ALA A 296 -13.44 -2.68 16.80
C ALA A 296 -14.39 -3.24 15.72
N ILE A 297 -14.00 -3.15 14.44
CA ILE A 297 -14.86 -3.60 13.33
C ILE A 297 -14.49 -4.99 12.80
N SER A 298 -13.45 -5.63 13.34
CA SER A 298 -13.01 -6.95 12.87
C SER A 298 -14.04 -8.06 13.09
N ALA A 299 -14.86 -7.93 14.14
CA ALA A 299 -15.93 -8.89 14.46
C ALA A 299 -17.17 -8.73 13.57
N THR A 300 -17.33 -7.58 12.89
CA THR A 300 -18.51 -7.27 12.08
C THR A 300 -18.52 -8.01 10.75
N ARG A 301 -19.72 -8.37 10.29
CA ARG A 301 -19.96 -9.03 9.01
C ARG A 301 -20.65 -8.08 8.02
N VAL A 302 -20.10 -7.98 6.82
CA VAL A 302 -20.66 -7.14 5.75
C VAL A 302 -21.12 -8.02 4.60
N ALA A 303 -22.38 -7.88 4.19
CA ALA A 303 -22.90 -8.48 2.97
C ALA A 303 -22.69 -7.51 1.79
N ILE A 304 -22.08 -7.98 0.71
CA ILE A 304 -21.89 -7.22 -0.52
C ILE A 304 -22.55 -8.00 -1.66
N VAL A 305 -23.57 -7.38 -2.24
CA VAL A 305 -24.32 -7.93 -3.38
C VAL A 305 -23.89 -7.15 -4.63
N GLY A 306 -23.33 -7.87 -5.59
CA GLY A 306 -22.61 -7.31 -6.73
C GLY A 306 -21.11 -7.13 -6.46
N CYS A 307 -20.30 -8.02 -7.02
CA CYS A 307 -18.83 -8.01 -7.00
C CYS A 307 -18.24 -7.33 -8.26
N GLY A 308 -19.02 -6.44 -8.89
CA GLY A 308 -18.63 -5.60 -10.01
C GLY A 308 -17.66 -4.47 -9.61
N SER A 309 -17.60 -3.44 -10.45
CA SER A 309 -16.64 -2.33 -10.33
C SER A 309 -16.70 -1.62 -8.97
N ILE A 310 -17.91 -1.30 -8.49
CA ILE A 310 -18.12 -0.62 -7.20
C ILE A 310 -17.90 -1.60 -6.04
N GLY A 311 -18.61 -2.72 -6.03
CA GLY A 311 -18.63 -3.65 -4.89
C GLY A 311 -17.26 -4.27 -4.60
N SER A 312 -16.47 -4.60 -5.63
CA SER A 312 -15.11 -5.13 -5.45
C SER A 312 -14.17 -4.12 -4.75
N LYS A 313 -14.26 -2.83 -5.11
CA LYS A 313 -13.49 -1.74 -4.49
C LYS A 313 -13.94 -1.46 -3.06
N ILE A 314 -15.25 -1.49 -2.80
CA ILE A 314 -15.79 -1.36 -1.44
C ILE A 314 -15.27 -2.50 -0.56
N ALA A 315 -15.39 -3.74 -1.02
CA ALA A 315 -14.94 -4.92 -0.27
C ALA A 315 -13.46 -4.83 0.11
N ALA A 316 -12.61 -4.50 -0.88
CA ALA A 316 -11.18 -4.37 -0.70
C ALA A 316 -10.79 -3.19 0.19
N SER A 317 -11.53 -2.08 0.15
CA SER A 317 -11.30 -0.93 1.02
C SER A 317 -11.72 -1.20 2.46
N LEU A 318 -12.85 -1.88 2.66
CA LEU A 318 -13.29 -2.37 3.97
C LEU A 318 -12.29 -3.36 4.59
N ALA A 319 -11.69 -4.22 3.77
CA ALA A 319 -10.70 -5.20 4.25
C ALA A 319 -9.46 -4.49 4.80
N ARG A 320 -8.96 -3.50 4.05
CA ARG A 320 -7.85 -2.63 4.48
C ARG A 320 -8.20 -1.82 5.74
N ALA A 321 -9.47 -1.44 5.91
CA ALA A 321 -9.94 -0.65 7.04
C ALA A 321 -10.08 -1.47 8.34
N GLY A 322 -10.28 -2.79 8.25
CA GLY A 322 -10.37 -3.65 9.44
C GLY A 322 -11.49 -4.69 9.40
N VAL A 323 -12.39 -4.67 8.41
CA VAL A 323 -13.44 -5.69 8.27
C VAL A 323 -12.81 -7.03 7.91
N ARG A 324 -13.29 -8.11 8.52
CA ARG A 324 -12.77 -9.47 8.32
C ARG A 324 -13.82 -10.46 7.83
N LYS A 325 -15.09 -10.20 8.10
CA LYS A 325 -16.16 -11.13 7.77
C LYS A 325 -17.03 -10.61 6.64
N TYR A 326 -17.25 -11.45 5.63
CA TYR A 326 -17.96 -11.08 4.42
C TYR A 326 -18.98 -12.14 4.01
N VAL A 327 -20.10 -11.67 3.45
CA VAL A 327 -20.98 -12.47 2.59
C VAL A 327 -20.93 -11.82 1.21
N LEU A 328 -20.39 -12.52 0.22
CA LEU A 328 -20.26 -12.01 -1.15
C LEU A 328 -21.27 -12.72 -2.05
N VAL A 329 -22.04 -11.95 -2.82
CA VAL A 329 -23.08 -12.47 -3.71
C VAL A 329 -22.89 -11.88 -5.11
N ASP A 330 -22.55 -12.72 -6.07
CA ASP A 330 -22.46 -12.41 -7.50
C ASP A 330 -22.33 -13.74 -8.27
N GLU A 331 -22.99 -13.88 -9.41
CA GLU A 331 -22.89 -15.06 -10.27
C GLU A 331 -21.89 -14.89 -11.41
N ASP A 332 -21.56 -13.64 -11.77
CA ASP A 332 -20.81 -13.33 -12.97
C ASP A 332 -19.40 -13.90 -12.96
N ILE A 333 -18.92 -14.13 -14.18
CA ILE A 333 -17.52 -14.43 -14.48
C ILE A 333 -16.77 -13.13 -14.77
N PHE A 334 -15.51 -13.05 -14.33
CA PHE A 334 -14.63 -11.94 -14.62
C PHE A 334 -14.06 -12.03 -16.04
N LEU A 335 -14.29 -11.00 -16.85
CA LEU A 335 -13.86 -10.91 -18.24
C LEU A 335 -12.84 -9.79 -18.43
N THR A 336 -12.10 -9.82 -19.55
CA THR A 336 -11.10 -8.80 -19.89
C THR A 336 -11.65 -7.37 -19.84
N GLY A 337 -12.91 -7.16 -20.24
CA GLY A 337 -13.57 -5.86 -20.20
C GLY A 337 -13.80 -5.31 -18.79
N ASN A 338 -13.69 -6.13 -17.75
CA ASN A 338 -13.81 -5.70 -16.35
C ASN A 338 -12.51 -5.12 -15.81
N LEU A 339 -11.35 -5.43 -16.40
CA LEU A 339 -10.03 -4.95 -15.96
C LEU A 339 -9.93 -3.42 -15.90
N VAL A 340 -10.73 -2.71 -16.69
CA VAL A 340 -10.66 -1.26 -16.81
C VAL A 340 -11.19 -0.52 -15.59
N ARG A 341 -11.93 -1.19 -14.68
CA ARG A 341 -12.61 -0.54 -13.55
C ARG A 341 -12.90 -1.41 -12.32
N ASN A 342 -12.47 -2.67 -12.29
CA ASN A 342 -12.66 -3.58 -11.16
C ASN A 342 -11.37 -3.70 -10.33
N GLU A 343 -11.48 -4.03 -9.03
CA GLU A 343 -10.30 -4.24 -8.16
C GLU A 343 -9.46 -5.46 -8.55
N LEU A 344 -10.07 -6.45 -9.20
CA LEU A 344 -9.39 -7.67 -9.64
C LEU A 344 -8.45 -7.44 -10.82
N ASP A 345 -7.45 -8.31 -10.97
CA ASP A 345 -6.45 -8.23 -12.02
C ASP A 345 -6.60 -9.32 -13.09
N ALA A 346 -5.66 -9.36 -14.04
CA ALA A 346 -5.69 -10.29 -15.17
C ALA A 346 -5.68 -11.77 -14.77
N TRP A 347 -5.25 -12.12 -13.56
CA TRP A 347 -5.29 -13.50 -13.07
C TRP A 347 -6.70 -13.99 -12.77
N ALA A 348 -7.65 -13.06 -12.57
CA ALA A 348 -9.05 -13.38 -12.32
C ALA A 348 -9.84 -13.69 -13.60
N ILE A 349 -9.30 -13.47 -14.79
CA ILE A 349 -10.03 -13.71 -16.06
C ILE A 349 -10.49 -15.17 -16.13
N GLY A 350 -11.79 -15.37 -16.31
CA GLY A 350 -12.43 -16.69 -16.38
C GLY A 350 -12.89 -17.26 -15.04
N TRP A 351 -12.58 -16.61 -13.91
CA TRP A 351 -13.07 -17.00 -12.58
C TRP A 351 -14.39 -16.31 -12.25
N HIS A 352 -15.20 -16.91 -11.38
CA HIS A 352 -16.34 -16.18 -10.80
C HIS A 352 -15.83 -15.00 -9.97
N LYS A 353 -16.48 -13.85 -10.12
CA LYS A 353 -16.08 -12.60 -9.46
C LYS A 353 -16.06 -12.75 -7.93
N VAL A 354 -17.03 -13.46 -7.35
CA VAL A 354 -17.09 -13.71 -5.90
C VAL A 354 -15.88 -14.47 -5.37
N ASP A 355 -15.43 -15.52 -6.06
CA ASP A 355 -14.30 -16.33 -5.60
C ASP A 355 -12.99 -15.54 -5.73
N ALA A 356 -12.78 -14.90 -6.87
CA ALA A 356 -11.62 -14.06 -7.11
C ALA A 356 -11.55 -12.88 -6.13
N LEU A 357 -12.70 -12.28 -5.77
CA LEU A 357 -12.75 -11.22 -4.78
C LEU A 357 -12.48 -11.74 -3.36
N ALA A 358 -12.94 -12.93 -3.01
CA ALA A 358 -12.62 -13.56 -1.73
C ALA A 358 -11.09 -13.79 -1.60
N ASP A 359 -10.46 -14.33 -2.64
CA ASP A 359 -9.00 -14.49 -2.69
C ASP A 359 -8.27 -13.14 -2.57
N ARG A 360 -8.77 -12.12 -3.27
CA ARG A 360 -8.23 -10.76 -3.19
C ARG A 360 -8.33 -10.20 -1.77
N ILE A 361 -9.45 -10.35 -1.08
CA ILE A 361 -9.61 -9.91 0.31
C ILE A 361 -8.60 -10.64 1.22
N GLY A 362 -8.39 -11.94 1.04
CA GLY A 362 -7.39 -12.71 1.79
C GLY A 362 -5.94 -12.30 1.53
N GLN A 363 -5.66 -11.66 0.39
CA GLN A 363 -4.35 -11.03 0.12
C GLN A 363 -4.21 -9.63 0.72
N LEU A 364 -5.32 -8.99 1.13
CA LEU A 364 -5.34 -7.64 1.70
C LEU A 364 -5.40 -7.64 3.23
N ALA A 365 -5.98 -8.68 3.82
CA ALA A 365 -6.21 -8.79 5.26
C ALA A 365 -5.95 -10.20 5.78
N SER A 366 -5.49 -10.28 7.04
CA SER A 366 -5.36 -11.52 7.80
C SER A 366 -6.70 -11.97 8.36
N ASP A 367 -6.83 -13.24 8.76
CA ASP A 367 -7.95 -13.73 9.60
C ASP A 367 -9.36 -13.46 9.05
N THR A 368 -9.53 -13.63 7.74
CA THR A 368 -10.80 -13.35 7.06
C THR A 368 -11.75 -14.56 7.07
N ASP A 369 -13.04 -14.31 7.31
CA ASP A 369 -14.15 -15.28 7.24
C ASP A 369 -15.10 -14.86 6.11
N ILE A 370 -15.02 -15.54 4.96
CA ILE A 370 -15.72 -15.12 3.73
C ILE A 370 -16.62 -16.25 3.27
N VAL A 371 -17.92 -15.98 3.21
CA VAL A 371 -18.93 -16.84 2.59
C VAL A 371 -19.25 -16.30 1.21
N VAL A 372 -19.22 -17.15 0.19
CA VAL A 372 -19.51 -16.79 -1.20
C VAL A 372 -20.78 -17.48 -1.68
N HIS A 373 -21.63 -16.74 -2.40
CA HIS A 373 -22.81 -17.26 -3.08
C HIS A 373 -22.76 -16.88 -4.56
N ARG A 374 -22.66 -17.89 -5.43
CA ARG A 374 -22.64 -17.74 -6.89
C ARG A 374 -24.07 -17.72 -7.44
N VAL A 375 -24.80 -16.64 -7.16
CA VAL A 375 -26.22 -16.51 -7.49
C VAL A 375 -26.52 -15.06 -7.87
N GLU A 376 -27.22 -14.88 -9.00
CA GLU A 376 -27.86 -13.61 -9.36
C GLU A 376 -29.19 -13.47 -8.61
N LEU A 377 -29.35 -12.40 -7.83
CA LEU A 377 -30.61 -12.16 -7.12
C LEU A 377 -31.72 -11.76 -8.11
N GLY A 378 -32.82 -12.50 -8.09
CA GLY A 378 -33.96 -12.25 -8.99
C GLY A 378 -33.93 -13.03 -10.31
N SER A 379 -32.88 -13.84 -10.54
CA SER A 379 -32.84 -14.81 -11.65
C SER A 379 -33.77 -16.01 -11.41
N GLN A 380 -33.97 -16.84 -12.44
CA GLN A 380 -34.73 -18.10 -12.32
C GLN A 380 -33.93 -19.17 -11.56
N THR A 381 -33.73 -18.95 -10.27
CA THR A 381 -33.03 -19.86 -9.35
C THR A 381 -34.03 -20.53 -8.39
N SER A 382 -33.63 -21.65 -7.78
CA SER A 382 -34.42 -22.32 -6.73
C SER A 382 -34.82 -21.35 -5.62
N SER A 383 -36.12 -21.28 -5.32
CA SER A 383 -36.65 -20.42 -4.25
C SER A 383 -36.06 -20.77 -2.88
N LEU A 384 -35.73 -22.03 -2.62
CA LEU A 384 -35.05 -22.46 -1.39
C LEU A 384 -33.63 -21.90 -1.29
N MET A 385 -32.90 -21.87 -2.41
CA MET A 385 -31.56 -21.28 -2.46
C MET A 385 -31.63 -19.77 -2.27
N LEU A 386 -32.57 -19.10 -2.95
CA LEU A 386 -32.78 -17.66 -2.80
C LEU A 386 -33.11 -17.29 -1.34
N ASP A 387 -34.00 -18.05 -0.69
CA ASP A 387 -34.35 -17.84 0.72
C ASP A 387 -33.11 -17.98 1.62
N SER A 388 -32.33 -19.06 1.47
CA SER A 388 -31.09 -19.26 2.22
C SER A 388 -30.06 -18.14 2.02
N VAL A 389 -29.93 -17.59 0.80
CA VAL A 389 -29.02 -16.48 0.50
C VAL A 389 -29.52 -15.19 1.14
N LEU A 390 -30.82 -14.91 1.08
CA LEU A 390 -31.40 -13.72 1.70
C LEU A 390 -31.28 -13.74 3.22
N GLU A 391 -31.43 -14.91 3.85
CA GLU A 391 -31.18 -15.07 5.28
C GLU A 391 -29.70 -14.85 5.63
N ALA A 392 -28.76 -15.35 4.81
CA ALA A 392 -27.33 -15.08 5.00
C ALA A 392 -26.99 -13.58 4.87
N ILE A 393 -27.58 -12.88 3.90
CA ILE A 393 -27.47 -11.42 3.74
C ILE A 393 -28.05 -10.70 4.97
N GLY A 394 -29.23 -11.10 5.44
CA GLY A 394 -29.92 -10.52 6.59
C GLY A 394 -29.19 -10.71 7.94
N GLN A 395 -28.33 -11.71 8.04
CA GLN A 395 -27.49 -11.94 9.23
C GLN A 395 -26.27 -11.03 9.31
N ALA A 396 -25.91 -10.33 8.22
CA ALA A 396 -24.81 -9.37 8.24
C ALA A 396 -25.15 -8.14 9.10
N ASP A 397 -24.12 -7.44 9.59
CA ASP A 397 -24.26 -6.19 10.34
C ASP A 397 -24.49 -4.98 9.45
N LEU A 398 -24.12 -5.09 8.17
CA LEU A 398 -24.35 -4.10 7.13
C LEU A 398 -24.56 -4.80 5.78
N ILE A 399 -25.57 -4.37 5.04
CA ILE A 399 -25.84 -4.81 3.67
C ILE A 399 -25.40 -3.72 2.71
N ILE A 400 -24.67 -4.08 1.66
CA ILE A 400 -24.23 -3.17 0.59
C ILE A 400 -24.73 -3.73 -0.73
N ASP A 401 -25.62 -2.99 -1.39
CA ASP A 401 -26.02 -3.26 -2.76
C ASP A 401 -25.17 -2.44 -3.74
N ALA A 402 -24.44 -3.13 -4.60
CA ALA A 402 -23.61 -2.58 -5.65
C ALA A 402 -23.98 -3.18 -7.03
N THR A 403 -25.20 -3.70 -7.18
CA THR A 403 -25.67 -4.32 -8.42
C THR A 403 -26.15 -3.31 -9.47
N ALA A 404 -26.68 -2.16 -9.01
CA ALA A 404 -27.48 -1.23 -9.81
C ALA A 404 -28.74 -1.86 -10.45
N ASP A 405 -29.14 -3.07 -10.01
CA ASP A 405 -30.32 -3.77 -10.50
C ASP A 405 -31.53 -3.54 -9.57
N PRO A 406 -32.67 -3.05 -10.07
CA PRO A 406 -33.85 -2.80 -9.24
C PRO A 406 -34.38 -4.03 -8.50
N THR A 407 -34.28 -5.22 -9.10
CA THR A 407 -34.80 -6.46 -8.49
C THR A 407 -33.94 -6.88 -7.31
N SER A 408 -32.63 -6.91 -7.49
CA SER A 408 -31.61 -7.13 -6.47
C SER A 408 -31.74 -6.13 -5.33
N PHE A 409 -31.89 -4.84 -5.65
CA PHE A 409 -32.12 -3.80 -4.65
C PHE A 409 -33.36 -4.10 -3.79
N ASN A 410 -34.48 -4.47 -4.40
CA ASN A 410 -35.72 -4.74 -3.68
C ASN A 410 -35.61 -5.95 -2.74
N LEU A 411 -34.89 -6.99 -3.17
CA LEU A 411 -34.62 -8.18 -2.37
C LEU A 411 -33.71 -7.84 -1.18
N CYS A 412 -32.62 -7.11 -1.41
CA CYS A 412 -31.73 -6.60 -0.36
C CYS A 412 -32.48 -5.68 0.63
N ALA A 413 -33.34 -4.80 0.13
CA ALA A 413 -34.16 -3.91 0.95
C ALA A 413 -35.17 -4.69 1.81
N GLY A 414 -35.74 -5.77 1.26
CA GLY A 414 -36.59 -6.71 1.99
C GLY A 414 -35.84 -7.38 3.13
N ALA A 415 -34.64 -7.90 2.87
CA ALA A 415 -33.77 -8.51 3.89
C ALA A 415 -33.36 -7.48 4.95
N ALA A 416 -32.91 -6.29 4.55
CA ALA A 416 -32.55 -5.20 5.45
C ALA A 416 -33.69 -4.86 6.40
N ARG A 417 -34.91 -4.67 5.86
CA ARG A 417 -36.10 -4.38 6.65
C ARG A 417 -36.45 -5.53 7.60
N ARG A 418 -36.47 -6.77 7.12
CA ARG A 418 -36.85 -7.97 7.91
C ARG A 418 -35.91 -8.19 9.10
N HIS A 419 -34.61 -8.04 8.88
CA HIS A 419 -33.58 -8.27 9.91
C HIS A 419 -33.19 -7.01 10.67
N ARG A 420 -33.81 -5.86 10.35
CA ARG A 420 -33.49 -4.54 10.91
C ARG A 420 -31.99 -4.26 10.81
N LYS A 421 -31.42 -4.45 9.62
CA LYS A 421 -30.01 -4.19 9.32
C LYS A 421 -29.85 -2.94 8.46
N PRO A 422 -28.82 -2.12 8.71
CA PRO A 422 -28.53 -1.00 7.84
C PRO A 422 -28.17 -1.47 6.43
N MET A 423 -28.52 -0.64 5.45
CA MET A 423 -28.23 -0.87 4.03
C MET A 423 -27.54 0.35 3.42
N ILE A 424 -26.58 0.13 2.54
CA ILE A 424 -25.97 1.14 1.67
C ILE A 424 -26.16 0.71 0.22
N TRP A 425 -26.33 1.68 -0.66
CA TRP A 425 -26.23 1.47 -2.10
C TRP A 425 -25.52 2.66 -2.76
N ALA A 426 -24.92 2.40 -3.90
CA ALA A 426 -24.24 3.41 -4.68
C ALA A 426 -24.41 3.14 -6.18
N GLU A 427 -24.48 4.22 -6.95
CA GLU A 427 -24.66 4.18 -8.40
C GLU A 427 -23.67 5.14 -9.05
N VAL A 428 -23.08 4.73 -10.18
CA VAL A 428 -22.27 5.60 -11.03
C VAL A 428 -23.10 5.92 -12.27
N PHE A 429 -23.20 7.21 -12.59
CA PHE A 429 -24.01 7.66 -13.71
C PHE A 429 -23.29 7.47 -15.05
N GLY A 430 -24.06 7.32 -16.13
CA GLY A 430 -23.55 7.15 -17.48
C GLY A 430 -22.52 8.23 -17.82
N GLY A 431 -21.44 7.82 -18.48
CA GLY A 431 -20.33 8.70 -18.84
C GLY A 431 -19.48 9.22 -17.70
N GLY A 432 -19.59 8.64 -16.51
CA GLY A 432 -18.78 9.05 -15.36
C GLY A 432 -19.12 10.45 -14.88
N ILE A 433 -20.32 10.96 -15.17
CA ILE A 433 -20.67 12.34 -14.82
C ILE A 433 -20.71 12.60 -13.30
N GLY A 434 -20.92 11.54 -12.54
CA GLY A 434 -21.14 11.59 -11.11
C GLY A 434 -21.71 10.28 -10.60
N GLY A 435 -22.24 10.31 -9.39
CA GLY A 435 -22.92 9.17 -8.80
C GLY A 435 -23.76 9.52 -7.59
N LEU A 436 -24.54 8.53 -7.15
CA LEU A 436 -25.32 8.53 -5.92
C LEU A 436 -24.61 7.66 -4.89
N VAL A 437 -24.57 8.13 -3.64
CA VAL A 437 -24.25 7.29 -2.48
C VAL A 437 -25.34 7.51 -1.44
N ALA A 438 -25.95 6.42 -0.99
CA ALA A 438 -27.05 6.48 -0.04
C ALA A 438 -27.01 5.36 0.99
N ARG A 439 -27.67 5.61 2.13
CA ARG A 439 -27.85 4.65 3.22
C ARG A 439 -29.26 4.69 3.78
N SER A 440 -29.61 3.61 4.45
CA SER A 440 -30.75 3.53 5.34
C SER A 440 -30.36 2.76 6.60
N ARG A 441 -30.42 3.42 7.75
CA ARG A 441 -30.26 2.82 9.08
C ARG A 441 -31.64 2.62 9.74
N PRO A 442 -31.86 1.47 10.41
CA PRO A 442 -33.04 1.26 11.23
C PRO A 442 -33.27 2.42 12.21
N ASP A 443 -34.52 2.83 12.34
CA ASP A 443 -35.02 3.86 13.28
C ASP A 443 -34.48 5.28 13.09
N VAL A 444 -33.57 5.51 12.13
CA VAL A 444 -32.99 6.84 11.85
C VAL A 444 -33.34 7.31 10.45
N ASP A 445 -33.11 6.46 9.45
CA ASP A 445 -33.37 6.79 8.05
C ASP A 445 -34.64 6.06 7.58
N PRO A 446 -35.36 6.53 6.54
CA PRO A 446 -36.47 5.78 5.97
C PRO A 446 -36.03 4.40 5.45
N PRO A 447 -36.92 3.38 5.45
CA PRO A 447 -36.64 2.08 4.86
C PRO A 447 -36.13 2.19 3.43
N PRO A 448 -35.25 1.28 2.95
CA PRO A 448 -34.52 1.49 1.69
C PRO A 448 -35.40 1.74 0.46
N ILE A 449 -36.54 1.04 0.33
CA ILE A 449 -37.51 1.26 -0.76
C ILE A 449 -38.08 2.68 -0.73
N GLU A 450 -38.40 3.19 0.46
CA GLU A 450 -38.95 4.53 0.60
C GLU A 450 -37.87 5.61 0.42
N ALA A 451 -36.67 5.38 0.96
CA ALA A 451 -35.51 6.23 0.73
C ALA A 451 -35.24 6.38 -0.78
N ARG A 452 -35.24 5.28 -1.53
CA ARG A 452 -35.05 5.29 -2.98
C ARG A 452 -36.15 6.06 -3.72
N LYS A 453 -37.42 5.95 -3.30
CA LYS A 453 -38.51 6.76 -3.88
C LYS A 453 -38.32 8.25 -3.63
N GLN A 454 -37.96 8.65 -2.41
CA GLN A 454 -37.71 10.06 -2.09
C GLN A 454 -36.53 10.63 -2.89
N ILE A 455 -35.46 9.84 -3.10
CA ILE A 455 -34.35 10.22 -3.97
C ILE A 455 -34.82 10.39 -5.42
N ALA A 456 -35.63 9.46 -5.94
CA ALA A 456 -36.16 9.56 -7.30
C ALA A 456 -37.02 10.83 -7.47
N VAL A 457 -37.90 11.13 -6.52
CA VAL A 457 -38.69 12.38 -6.50
C VAL A 457 -37.76 13.60 -6.46
N TRP A 458 -36.73 13.59 -5.62
CA TRP A 458 -35.75 14.68 -5.56
C TRP A 458 -35.03 14.89 -6.91
N CYS A 459 -34.70 13.82 -7.63
CA CYS A 459 -34.10 13.91 -8.97
C CYS A 459 -35.08 14.49 -9.99
N ASP A 460 -36.35 14.05 -9.97
CA ASP A 460 -37.38 14.52 -10.89
C ASP A 460 -37.77 16.00 -10.65
N ASP A 461 -37.60 16.49 -9.42
CA ASP A 461 -37.83 17.88 -9.04
C ASP A 461 -36.71 18.83 -9.49
N GLN A 462 -35.59 18.32 -10.02
CA GLN A 462 -34.51 19.16 -10.55
C GLN A 462 -34.93 19.84 -11.86
N ALA A 463 -34.54 21.11 -12.03
CA ALA A 463 -34.93 21.92 -13.19
C ALA A 463 -34.41 21.38 -14.54
N THR A 464 -33.39 20.52 -14.51
CA THR A 464 -32.81 19.86 -15.69
C THR A 464 -33.30 18.41 -15.75
N PRO A 465 -33.90 17.96 -16.87
CA PRO A 465 -34.36 16.58 -17.03
C PRO A 465 -33.25 15.56 -16.75
N TRP A 466 -33.61 14.48 -16.05
CA TRP A 466 -32.70 13.39 -15.74
C TRP A 466 -32.51 12.48 -16.97
N GLU A 467 -31.58 12.84 -17.85
CA GLU A 467 -31.34 12.16 -19.13
C GLU A 467 -30.37 10.95 -19.03
N PHE A 468 -29.66 10.79 -17.90
CA PHE A 468 -28.58 9.81 -17.73
C PHE A 468 -28.99 8.58 -16.91
N ARG A 469 -30.19 8.04 -17.17
CA ARG A 469 -30.61 6.79 -16.51
C ARG A 469 -29.61 5.67 -16.82
N PRO A 470 -29.17 4.89 -15.83
CA PRO A 470 -28.43 3.66 -16.09
C PRO A 470 -29.29 2.75 -16.97
N GLY A 471 -28.76 2.35 -18.13
CA GLY A 471 -29.33 1.24 -18.88
C GLY A 471 -29.15 -0.08 -18.11
N PRO A 472 -29.83 -1.17 -18.51
CA PRO A 472 -29.57 -2.50 -17.98
C PRO A 472 -28.12 -2.96 -18.22
N ASN A 473 -27.43 -2.34 -19.18
CA ASN A 473 -25.97 -2.31 -19.27
C ASN A 473 -25.49 -0.92 -18.87
N TYR A 474 -24.33 -0.81 -18.20
CA TYR A 474 -23.61 0.44 -17.86
C TYR A 474 -23.33 1.37 -19.07
N ASP A 475 -23.79 1.01 -20.25
CA ASP A 475 -23.80 1.77 -21.48
C ASP A 475 -25.06 2.65 -21.51
N ALA A 476 -24.94 3.94 -21.23
CA ALA A 476 -25.99 4.89 -21.55
C ALA A 476 -26.15 4.91 -23.10
N VAL A 477 -27.25 4.33 -23.60
CA VAL A 477 -27.53 4.28 -25.04
C VAL A 477 -28.25 5.57 -25.47
N GLY A 478 -27.48 6.57 -25.89
CA GLY A 478 -27.95 7.59 -26.81
C GLY A 478 -28.07 6.98 -28.21
N ARG A 479 -29.17 7.25 -28.93
CA ARG A 479 -29.28 6.84 -30.35
C ARG A 479 -28.15 7.55 -31.11
N ASP A 480 -27.22 6.77 -31.66
CA ASP A 480 -26.08 7.16 -32.51
C ASP A 480 -24.79 7.71 -31.85
N GLU A 481 -24.61 7.62 -30.53
CA GLU A 481 -23.34 8.02 -29.88
C GLU A 481 -22.63 6.87 -29.15
N VAL A 482 -21.30 6.86 -29.21
CA VAL A 482 -20.40 5.90 -28.53
C VAL A 482 -20.79 5.82 -27.05
N PRO A 483 -20.96 4.63 -26.45
CA PRO A 483 -21.32 4.53 -25.03
C PRO A 483 -20.30 5.30 -24.18
N PHE A 484 -20.77 6.30 -23.45
CA PHE A 484 -19.94 6.99 -22.49
C PHE A 484 -19.75 6.06 -21.29
N VAL A 485 -18.62 5.35 -21.24
CA VAL A 485 -18.28 4.40 -20.16
C VAL A 485 -17.50 5.14 -19.07
N ALA A 486 -17.97 5.07 -17.82
CA ALA A 486 -17.24 5.58 -16.66
C ALA A 486 -15.90 4.86 -16.48
N ASP A 487 -14.84 5.60 -16.16
CA ASP A 487 -13.51 5.03 -15.99
C ASP A 487 -13.25 4.54 -14.54
N ASP A 488 -12.05 4.01 -14.27
CA ASP A 488 -11.70 3.52 -12.95
C ASP A 488 -11.72 4.60 -11.86
N ALA A 489 -11.36 5.84 -12.19
CA ALA A 489 -11.32 6.94 -11.24
C ALA A 489 -12.73 7.33 -10.83
N ASP A 490 -13.65 7.43 -11.79
CA ASP A 490 -15.05 7.75 -11.53
C ASP A 490 -15.69 6.73 -10.56
N VAL A 491 -15.52 5.44 -10.87
CA VAL A 491 -16.01 4.35 -10.03
C VAL A 491 -15.34 4.38 -8.66
N SER A 492 -14.03 4.61 -8.61
CA SER A 492 -13.27 4.59 -7.36
C SER A 492 -13.68 5.70 -6.40
N VAL A 493 -14.01 6.89 -6.89
CA VAL A 493 -14.50 8.00 -6.05
C VAL A 493 -15.83 7.62 -5.40
N ILE A 494 -16.81 7.13 -6.18
CA ILE A 494 -18.12 6.74 -5.65
C ILE A 494 -17.99 5.56 -4.67
N ALA A 495 -17.20 4.54 -5.01
CA ALA A 495 -16.92 3.41 -4.13
C ALA A 495 -16.24 3.83 -2.82
N ALA A 496 -15.32 4.80 -2.87
CA ALA A 496 -14.65 5.33 -1.68
C ALA A 496 -15.63 6.08 -0.77
N HIS A 497 -16.53 6.89 -1.34
CA HIS A 497 -17.58 7.56 -0.56
C HIS A 497 -18.55 6.57 0.09
N ALA A 498 -18.99 5.54 -0.65
CA ALA A 498 -19.82 4.46 -0.10
C ALA A 498 -19.09 3.70 1.03
N THR A 499 -17.79 3.43 0.86
CA THR A 499 -16.96 2.80 1.90
C THR A 499 -16.87 3.66 3.16
N ARG A 500 -16.72 4.99 3.02
CA ARG A 500 -16.69 5.89 4.17
C ARG A 500 -18.00 5.88 4.94
N LEU A 501 -19.13 5.81 4.22
CA LEU A 501 -20.46 5.69 4.83
C LEU A 501 -20.63 4.35 5.55
N ALA A 502 -20.10 3.26 4.97
CA ALA A 502 -20.10 1.93 5.59
C ALA A 502 -19.29 1.91 6.90
N LEU A 503 -18.09 2.48 6.90
CA LEU A 503 -17.24 2.55 8.09
C LEU A 503 -17.86 3.40 9.20
N ASP A 504 -18.52 4.51 8.86
CA ASP A 504 -19.25 5.35 9.81
C ASP A 504 -20.37 4.57 10.52
N ILE A 505 -21.12 3.74 9.77
CA ILE A 505 -22.14 2.86 10.35
C ILE A 505 -21.52 1.80 11.25
N LEU A 506 -20.47 1.11 10.78
CA LEU A 506 -19.86 -0.03 11.48
C LEU A 506 -19.10 0.40 12.76
N GLN A 507 -18.52 1.60 12.76
CA GLN A 507 -17.84 2.14 13.95
C GLN A 507 -18.84 2.61 15.01
N GLY A 508 -20.07 2.96 14.62
CA GLY A 508 -21.10 3.48 15.51
C GLY A 508 -20.74 4.86 16.08
N GLY A 509 -21.51 5.30 17.08
CA GLY A 509 -21.35 6.63 17.69
C GLY A 509 -22.01 7.74 16.88
N GLN A 510 -21.46 8.96 17.00
CA GLN A 510 -21.99 10.13 16.30
C GLN A 510 -21.57 10.08 14.82
N THR A 511 -22.56 9.98 13.93
CA THR A 511 -22.34 9.98 12.47
C THR A 511 -21.62 11.24 12.01
N ALA A 512 -20.59 11.08 11.19
CA ALA A 512 -19.93 12.19 10.48
C ALA A 512 -20.76 12.69 9.27
N PHE A 513 -21.76 11.91 8.85
CA PHE A 513 -22.63 12.21 7.72
C PHE A 513 -24.00 12.72 8.21
N PRO A 514 -24.32 14.01 8.04
CA PRO A 514 -25.62 14.56 8.48
C PRO A 514 -26.80 14.15 7.59
N HIS A 515 -26.56 13.72 6.35
CA HIS A 515 -27.60 13.29 5.41
C HIS A 515 -27.46 11.79 5.09
N SER A 516 -28.55 11.20 4.62
CA SER A 516 -28.63 9.78 4.30
C SER A 516 -28.31 9.49 2.83
N ALA A 517 -28.31 10.51 1.97
CA ALA A 517 -27.99 10.39 0.55
C ALA A 517 -27.26 11.63 0.03
N TYR A 518 -26.37 11.42 -0.95
CA TYR A 518 -25.55 12.46 -1.57
C TYR A 518 -25.43 12.20 -3.07
N MET A 519 -25.65 13.23 -3.89
CA MET A 519 -25.21 13.26 -5.29
C MET A 519 -23.82 13.87 -5.37
N ILE A 520 -22.92 13.21 -6.09
CA ILE A 520 -21.52 13.58 -6.22
C ILE A 520 -21.20 13.78 -7.70
N GLY A 521 -20.81 14.99 -8.07
CA GLY A 521 -20.45 15.39 -9.43
C GLY A 521 -18.97 15.22 -9.71
N LEU A 522 -18.65 14.66 -10.87
CA LEU A 522 -17.28 14.42 -11.32
C LEU A 522 -16.92 15.25 -12.55
N GLN A 523 -17.92 15.73 -13.29
CA GLN A 523 -17.77 16.68 -14.38
C GLN A 523 -19.00 17.56 -14.53
N LYS A 524 -18.89 18.59 -15.36
CA LYS A 524 -20.03 19.48 -15.65
C LYS A 524 -21.07 18.76 -16.52
N ALA A 525 -22.16 18.29 -15.93
CA ALA A 525 -23.30 17.67 -16.60
C ALA A 525 -24.52 17.59 -15.67
N TRP A 526 -25.74 17.58 -16.24
CA TRP A 526 -27.01 17.58 -15.51
C TRP A 526 -27.14 18.74 -14.51
N ILE A 527 -27.05 18.49 -13.20
CA ILE A 527 -27.07 19.51 -12.13
C ILE A 527 -25.67 19.91 -11.64
N PHE A 528 -24.64 19.18 -12.07
CA PHE A 528 -23.26 19.45 -11.67
C PHE A 528 -22.71 20.55 -12.58
N GLU A 529 -22.32 21.67 -11.98
CA GLU A 529 -21.70 22.80 -12.67
C GLU A 529 -20.17 22.65 -12.75
N ALA A 530 -19.57 21.84 -11.87
CA ALA A 530 -18.15 21.52 -11.84
C ALA A 530 -17.87 20.14 -11.20
N PRO A 531 -16.68 19.55 -11.42
CA PRO A 531 -16.19 18.45 -10.60
C PRO A 531 -16.20 18.81 -9.11
N PHE A 532 -16.41 17.80 -8.25
CA PHE A 532 -16.51 17.92 -6.79
C PHE A 532 -17.81 18.55 -6.26
N ASP A 533 -18.75 18.94 -7.13
CA ASP A 533 -20.08 19.35 -6.69
C ASP A 533 -20.73 18.22 -5.88
N THR A 534 -21.23 18.54 -4.69
CA THR A 534 -21.87 17.56 -3.81
C THR A 534 -23.19 18.10 -3.30
N PHE A 535 -24.29 17.43 -3.65
CA PHE A 535 -25.64 17.81 -3.22
C PHE A 535 -26.16 16.79 -2.20
N PRO A 536 -26.29 17.18 -0.91
CA PRO A 536 -26.96 16.33 0.07
C PRO A 536 -28.46 16.26 -0.22
N ILE A 537 -29.03 15.07 -0.07
CA ILE A 537 -30.47 14.84 -0.21
C ILE A 537 -31.06 14.64 1.19
N TYR A 538 -32.03 15.48 1.54
CA TYR A 538 -32.82 15.31 2.74
C TYR A 538 -33.88 14.24 2.52
N LEU A 539 -33.84 13.16 3.31
CA LEU A 539 -34.85 12.12 3.30
C LEU A 539 -35.75 12.30 4.53
N ALA A 540 -37.04 12.52 4.29
CA ALA A 540 -38.05 12.67 5.33
C ALA A 540 -38.22 11.34 6.10
N PRO A 541 -38.17 11.36 7.45
CA PRO A 541 -38.49 10.20 8.26
C PRO A 541 -39.96 9.80 8.08
N ILE A 542 -40.22 8.50 7.93
CA ILE A 542 -41.60 7.97 7.80
C ILE A 542 -42.04 7.13 9.02
N GLY A 543 -41.33 7.27 10.14
CA GLY A 543 -41.52 6.46 11.36
C GLY A 543 -40.50 5.32 11.46
N PRO A 544 -40.53 4.53 12.55
CA PRO A 544 -39.64 3.38 12.70
C PRO A 544 -39.87 2.41 11.55
N TRP A 545 -38.84 1.62 11.21
CA TRP A 545 -39.03 0.52 10.27
C TRP A 545 -40.03 -0.44 10.92
N GLN A 546 -41.29 -0.38 10.48
CA GLN A 546 -42.35 -1.21 11.04
C GLN A 546 -41.89 -2.66 10.96
N ASP A 547 -41.74 -3.32 12.12
CA ASP A 547 -41.54 -4.75 12.18
C ASP A 547 -42.80 -5.38 11.57
N PRO A 548 -42.71 -6.09 10.44
CA PRO A 548 -43.87 -6.83 9.93
C PRO A 548 -44.34 -7.89 10.95
N ARG A 549 -43.54 -8.22 11.96
CA ARG A 549 -43.93 -9.02 13.12
C ARG A 549 -44.25 -8.08 14.28
N SER A 550 -45.48 -7.59 14.36
CA SER A 550 -46.08 -7.39 15.69
C SER A 550 -45.90 -8.72 16.43
N HIS A 551 -45.33 -8.74 17.65
CA HIS A 551 -45.30 -9.95 18.46
C HIS A 551 -46.73 -10.48 18.56
N PRO A 552 -47.10 -11.57 17.85
CA PRO A 552 -48.41 -12.15 18.01
C PRO A 552 -48.46 -12.74 19.43
N ASP A 553 -49.64 -12.74 20.06
CA ASP A 553 -49.79 -13.43 21.33
C ASP A 553 -49.36 -14.90 21.15
N ALA A 554 -48.73 -15.51 22.15
CA ALA A 554 -48.32 -16.91 22.08
C ALA A 554 -49.53 -17.84 21.81
N GLY A 555 -50.73 -17.40 22.21
CA GLY A 555 -52.00 -18.04 21.85
C GLY A 555 -52.30 -17.99 20.35
N ASP A 556 -52.17 -16.81 19.73
CA ASP A 556 -52.42 -16.60 18.29
C ASP A 556 -51.44 -17.42 17.42
N ILE A 557 -50.19 -17.59 17.86
CA ILE A 557 -49.20 -18.41 17.16
C ILE A 557 -49.59 -19.89 17.21
N ALA A 558 -50.02 -20.39 18.36
CA ALA A 558 -50.41 -21.80 18.51
C ALA A 558 -51.67 -22.12 17.71
N GLU A 559 -52.65 -21.21 17.68
CA GLU A 559 -53.87 -21.35 16.89
C GLU A 559 -53.57 -21.32 15.39
N LEU A 560 -52.76 -20.36 14.92
CA LEU A 560 -52.30 -20.30 13.53
C LEU A 560 -51.49 -21.55 13.14
N MET A 561 -50.61 -22.04 14.00
CA MET A 561 -49.84 -23.27 13.74
C MET A 561 -50.75 -24.49 13.63
N ALA A 562 -51.82 -24.56 14.42
CA ALA A 562 -52.82 -25.63 14.32
C ALA A 562 -53.67 -25.51 13.04
N GLU A 563 -54.04 -24.30 12.63
CA GLU A 563 -54.77 -24.04 11.37
C GLU A 563 -53.93 -24.33 10.11
N MET A 564 -52.60 -24.18 10.18
CA MET A 564 -51.69 -24.38 9.06
C MET A 564 -51.24 -25.85 8.86
N ILE A 565 -51.61 -26.75 9.76
CA ILE A 565 -51.33 -28.19 9.65
C ILE A 565 -52.66 -28.88 9.32
N ASP A 566 -52.80 -29.39 8.10
CA ASP A 566 -53.92 -30.29 7.78
C ASP A 566 -53.80 -31.56 8.64
N GLU A 567 -54.84 -31.88 9.43
CA GLU A 567 -54.89 -33.03 10.36
C GLU A 567 -54.83 -34.42 9.69
N GLU A 568 -54.47 -34.55 8.41
CA GLU A 568 -54.28 -35.84 7.73
C GLU A 568 -52.79 -36.14 7.46
N ALA A 569 -52.03 -36.33 8.53
CA ALA A 569 -50.74 -37.04 8.48
C ALA A 569 -50.41 -37.69 9.85
N SER A 570 -51.19 -38.70 10.24
CA SER A 570 -50.84 -39.65 11.30
C SER A 570 -50.31 -40.96 10.70
#